data_AF-A0A562UUW3-F1
#
_entry.id   AF-A0A562UUW3-F1
#
_cell.length_a   1.000
_cell.length_b   1.000
_cell.length_c   1.000
_cell.angle_alpha   90.00
_cell.angle_beta   90.00
_cell.angle_gamma   90.00
#
_symmetry.space_group_name_H-M   'P 1'
#
loop_
_entity.id
_entity.type
_entity.pdbx_description
1 polymer ?
#
loop_
_entity_poly.entity_id
_entity_poly.type
_entity_poly.pdbx_seq_one_letter_code
_entity_poly.pdbx_strand_id
1 'polypeptide(L)'
;MVMNTPDMDRLAAAADRWRRAGKLSKACAEFERILEDNSTHPMALRGRARIALARGENDALAWFDRALRSDPGNGDLWLGKAQALDVSGDIEGALAIAHQLVDQAPGWIEGLRFLAQLRVARGDSDFSGHYASAARKAPRDPNILYDWINQLAALDHFADAAEVAGQAAKAFPNEAVFGLMHASNASASGELSIADQIFAGLTLDTAERQRNEARHRIRRGEFDLSEDLLVNALAADGSDIAAWALQGLVWRATDKARSDWLHDQDGFVSRIELRDEAGALDTALPLLHELHDAASMPIGQSLRGGTQTRGNLFDRLEPDFSALKHAIEATLEDYQAALPPYDKSHPLLCNRDTQWQIAGSWSVRLSGGGDHHKSHIHPAGVISSALYVDVPAQLSGDDEQAGWLEIGRPPDDLMLDMGPLATIEPKAGYLALFPSTLYHGTRPFRSGRRMSVAFDAVSVN
;
A
#
# COMPACT_ATOMS: atom_id res chain seq x y z
N MET A 1 -18.39 14.96 36.81
CA MET A 1 -19.66 15.61 36.42
C MET A 1 -20.08 14.91 35.15
N VAL A 2 -21.22 14.21 35.15
CA VAL A 2 -21.69 13.40 34.01
C VAL A 2 -21.90 14.32 32.80
N MET A 3 -21.31 13.99 31.66
CA MET A 3 -21.48 14.75 30.42
C MET A 3 -22.92 14.64 29.89
N ASN A 4 -23.48 15.74 29.38
CA ASN A 4 -24.78 15.70 28.70
C ASN A 4 -24.61 15.21 27.24
N THR A 5 -25.66 14.66 26.63
CA THR A 5 -25.64 14.05 25.29
C THR A 5 -25.08 14.96 24.19
N PRO A 6 -25.47 16.25 24.07
CA PRO A 6 -24.91 17.14 23.04
C PRO A 6 -23.40 17.39 23.20
N ASP A 7 -22.91 17.38 24.45
CA ASP A 7 -21.48 17.52 24.72
C ASP A 7 -20.73 16.24 24.33
N MET A 8 -21.29 15.07 24.63
CA MET A 8 -20.73 13.77 24.22
C MET A 8 -20.65 13.62 22.70
N ASP A 9 -21.69 14.02 21.95
CA ASP A 9 -21.69 13.96 20.49
C ASP A 9 -20.59 14.86 19.88
N ARG A 10 -20.42 16.07 20.44
CA ARG A 10 -19.37 17.00 20.01
C ARG A 10 -17.98 16.43 20.27
N LEU A 11 -17.77 15.81 21.43
CA LEU A 11 -16.51 15.17 21.81
C LEU A 11 -16.23 13.94 20.94
N ALA A 12 -17.22 13.09 20.72
CA ALA A 12 -17.11 11.93 19.84
C ALA A 12 -16.75 12.35 18.39
N ALA A 13 -17.30 13.47 17.91
CA ALA A 13 -16.97 13.98 16.59
C ALA A 13 -15.53 14.52 16.52
N ALA A 14 -15.03 15.11 17.62
CA ALA A 14 -13.63 15.51 17.74
C ALA A 14 -12.68 14.31 17.80
N ALA A 15 -13.05 13.28 18.57
CA ALA A 15 -12.31 12.02 18.65
C ALA A 15 -12.23 11.33 17.27
N ASP A 16 -13.32 11.29 16.50
CA ASP A 16 -13.30 10.72 15.16
C ASP A 16 -12.42 11.52 14.18
N ARG A 17 -12.31 12.85 14.34
CA ARG A 17 -11.32 13.64 13.58
C ARG A 17 -9.89 13.26 13.94
N TRP A 18 -9.59 13.06 15.22
CA TRP A 18 -8.26 12.57 15.64
C TRP A 18 -7.97 11.17 15.09
N ARG A 19 -8.96 10.27 15.12
CA ARG A 19 -8.84 8.93 14.53
C ARG A 19 -8.52 8.99 13.03
N ARG A 20 -9.24 9.83 12.27
CA ARG A 20 -8.98 10.05 10.84
C ARG A 20 -7.62 10.69 10.55
N ALA A 21 -7.07 11.43 11.51
CA ALA A 21 -5.73 12.01 11.44
C ALA A 21 -4.63 11.07 11.99
N GLY A 22 -4.92 9.78 12.21
CA GLY A 22 -3.95 8.81 12.73
C GLY A 22 -3.62 8.96 14.22
N LYS A 23 -4.22 9.91 14.94
CA LYS A 23 -3.97 10.14 16.38
C LYS A 23 -4.78 9.17 17.24
N LEU A 24 -4.56 7.87 17.04
CA LEU A 24 -5.40 6.81 17.59
C LEU A 24 -5.41 6.78 19.12
N SER A 25 -4.28 7.01 19.81
CA SER A 25 -4.23 7.02 21.28
C SER A 25 -5.13 8.11 21.86
N LYS A 26 -5.07 9.30 21.26
CA LYS A 26 -5.86 10.45 21.68
C LYS A 26 -7.35 10.23 21.41
N ALA A 27 -7.68 9.67 20.24
CA ALA A 27 -9.06 9.33 19.91
C ALA A 27 -9.62 8.25 20.84
N CYS A 28 -8.83 7.22 21.15
CA CYS A 28 -9.21 6.11 22.03
C CYS A 28 -9.58 6.60 23.42
N ALA A 29 -8.68 7.37 24.06
CA ALA A 29 -8.91 7.92 25.39
C ALA A 29 -10.20 8.77 25.46
N GLU A 30 -10.47 9.54 24.41
CA GLU A 30 -11.69 10.36 24.35
C GLU A 30 -12.95 9.51 24.18
N PHE A 31 -12.92 8.49 23.32
CA PHE A 31 -14.05 7.56 23.18
C PHE A 31 -14.30 6.77 24.47
N GLU A 32 -13.25 6.31 25.15
CA GLU A 32 -13.36 5.59 26.43
C GLU A 32 -13.98 6.48 27.50
N ARG A 33 -13.54 7.74 27.61
CA ARG A 33 -14.16 8.73 28.51
C ARG A 33 -15.65 8.94 28.25
N ILE A 34 -16.07 8.95 26.98
CA ILE A 34 -17.50 9.03 26.62
C ILE A 34 -18.23 7.75 27.03
N LEU A 35 -17.60 6.59 26.88
CA LEU A 35 -18.18 5.28 27.21
C LEU A 35 -18.26 5.02 28.72
N GLU A 36 -17.45 5.69 29.53
CA GLU A 36 -17.57 5.71 31.00
C GLU A 36 -18.87 6.40 31.44
N ASP A 37 -19.23 7.52 30.81
CA ASP A 37 -20.46 8.27 31.10
C ASP A 37 -21.70 7.67 30.41
N ASN A 38 -21.55 7.16 29.18
CA ASN A 38 -22.60 6.50 28.41
C ASN A 38 -22.04 5.28 27.65
N SER A 39 -22.16 4.10 28.28
CA SER A 39 -21.63 2.83 27.77
C SER A 39 -22.24 2.34 26.45
N THR A 40 -23.34 2.98 26.01
CA THR A 40 -24.06 2.66 24.77
C THR A 40 -23.99 3.76 23.71
N HIS A 41 -23.14 4.78 23.89
CA HIS A 41 -23.03 5.89 22.94
C HIS A 41 -22.60 5.39 21.54
N PRO A 42 -23.45 5.50 20.49
CA PRO A 42 -23.21 4.80 19.22
C PRO A 42 -21.91 5.20 18.52
N MET A 43 -21.63 6.51 18.43
CA MET A 43 -20.41 7.00 17.76
C MET A 43 -19.14 6.62 18.51
N ALA A 44 -19.19 6.52 19.84
CA ALA A 44 -18.03 6.15 20.66
C ALA A 44 -17.77 4.64 20.59
N LEU A 45 -18.82 3.81 20.61
CA LEU A 45 -18.68 2.37 20.38
C LEU A 45 -18.09 2.07 19.00
N ARG A 46 -18.61 2.70 17.94
CA ARG A 46 -18.07 2.57 16.57
C ARG A 46 -16.61 3.03 16.49
N GLY A 47 -16.31 4.18 17.09
CA GLY A 47 -14.97 4.74 17.13
C GLY A 47 -13.96 3.81 17.83
N ARG A 48 -14.32 3.31 19.01
CA ARG A 48 -13.50 2.39 19.80
C ARG A 48 -13.31 1.03 19.11
N ALA A 49 -14.34 0.47 18.50
CA ALA A 49 -14.25 -0.78 17.74
C ALA A 49 -13.28 -0.67 16.55
N ARG A 50 -13.34 0.46 15.81
CA ARG A 50 -12.41 0.73 14.71
C ARG A 50 -10.97 0.89 15.18
N ILE A 51 -10.76 1.55 16.32
CA ILE A 51 -9.42 1.68 16.90
C ILE A 51 -8.89 0.31 17.35
N ALA A 52 -9.73 -0.49 18.01
CA ALA A 52 -9.38 -1.84 18.43
C ALA A 52 -8.89 -2.68 17.25
N LEU A 53 -9.62 -2.65 16.13
CA LEU A 53 -9.24 -3.35 14.90
C LEU A 53 -7.93 -2.81 14.30
N ALA A 54 -7.81 -1.49 14.16
CA ALA A 54 -6.63 -0.85 13.57
C ALA A 54 -5.34 -1.16 14.35
N ARG A 55 -5.45 -1.31 15.68
CA ARG A 55 -4.34 -1.65 16.59
C ARG A 55 -4.11 -3.14 16.75
N GLY A 56 -5.00 -3.97 16.22
CA GLY A 56 -5.00 -5.42 16.44
C GLY A 56 -5.18 -5.79 17.91
N GLU A 57 -6.04 -5.08 18.64
CA GLU A 57 -6.42 -5.42 20.01
C GLU A 57 -7.26 -6.71 20.02
N ASN A 58 -6.98 -7.62 20.95
CA ASN A 58 -7.62 -8.94 21.04
C ASN A 58 -9.15 -8.87 21.29
N ASP A 59 -9.65 -7.76 21.81
CA ASP A 59 -11.07 -7.55 22.13
C ASP A 59 -11.84 -6.82 21.01
N ALA A 60 -11.22 -6.59 19.84
CA ALA A 60 -11.86 -5.88 18.72
C ALA A 60 -13.22 -6.47 18.33
N LEU A 61 -13.34 -7.81 18.29
CA LEU A 61 -14.59 -8.50 17.98
C LEU A 61 -15.69 -8.15 19.01
N ALA A 62 -15.34 -8.14 20.30
CA ALA A 62 -16.28 -7.79 21.37
C ALA A 62 -16.74 -6.33 21.27
N TRP A 63 -15.87 -5.42 20.84
CA TRP A 63 -16.24 -4.04 20.57
C TRP A 63 -17.22 -3.91 19.40
N PHE A 64 -17.02 -4.65 18.31
CA PHE A 64 -17.98 -4.67 17.21
C PHE A 64 -19.32 -5.27 17.62
N ASP A 65 -19.33 -6.35 18.42
CA ASP A 65 -20.57 -6.92 18.95
C ASP A 65 -21.32 -5.93 19.85
N ARG A 66 -20.62 -5.13 20.64
CA ARG A 66 -21.22 -4.04 21.42
C ARG A 66 -21.81 -2.96 20.53
N ALA A 67 -21.06 -2.52 19.52
CA ALA A 67 -21.51 -1.49 18.58
C ALA A 67 -22.76 -1.96 17.79
N LEU A 68 -22.77 -3.21 17.33
CA LEU A 68 -23.89 -3.81 16.60
C LEU A 68 -25.15 -3.99 17.45
N ARG A 69 -25.02 -4.19 18.76
CA ARG A 69 -26.20 -4.18 19.66
C ARG A 69 -26.89 -2.81 19.69
N SER A 70 -26.12 -1.72 19.52
CA SER A 70 -26.67 -0.37 19.47
C SER A 70 -27.19 0.02 18.08
N ASP A 71 -26.58 -0.50 17.01
CA ASP A 71 -26.94 -0.18 15.62
C ASP A 71 -26.81 -1.43 14.73
N PRO A 72 -27.79 -2.36 14.77
CA PRO A 72 -27.71 -3.64 14.07
C PRO A 72 -27.78 -3.52 12.54
N GLY A 73 -28.25 -2.38 12.02
CA GLY A 73 -28.40 -2.13 10.59
C GLY A 73 -27.16 -1.54 9.93
N ASN A 74 -26.09 -1.29 10.69
CA ASN A 74 -24.91 -0.59 10.19
C ASN A 74 -23.97 -1.51 9.42
N GLY A 75 -23.93 -1.38 8.09
CA GLY A 75 -23.04 -2.15 7.21
C GLY A 75 -21.57 -2.03 7.61
N ASP A 76 -21.08 -0.82 7.94
CA ASP A 76 -19.69 -0.60 8.35
C ASP A 76 -19.31 -1.42 9.60
N LEU A 77 -20.24 -1.61 10.54
CA LEU A 77 -20.00 -2.38 11.75
C LEU A 77 -19.96 -3.89 11.46
N TRP A 78 -20.79 -4.36 10.54
CA TRP A 78 -20.75 -5.75 10.07
C TRP A 78 -19.46 -6.05 9.31
N LEU A 79 -19.01 -5.15 8.44
CA LEU A 79 -17.70 -5.30 7.78
C LEU A 79 -16.56 -5.28 8.78
N GLY A 80 -16.58 -4.35 9.74
CA GLY A 80 -15.57 -4.31 10.80
C GLY A 80 -15.56 -5.58 11.66
N LYS A 81 -16.73 -6.17 11.95
CA LYS A 81 -16.84 -7.49 12.59
C LYS A 81 -16.23 -8.59 11.73
N ALA A 82 -16.52 -8.61 10.43
CA ALA A 82 -15.96 -9.60 9.52
C ALA A 82 -14.42 -9.50 9.43
N GLN A 83 -13.89 -8.27 9.40
CA GLN A 83 -12.45 -8.00 9.49
C GLN A 83 -11.85 -8.47 10.83
N ALA A 84 -12.54 -8.25 11.94
CA ALA A 84 -12.10 -8.74 13.25
C ALA A 84 -12.10 -10.28 13.31
N LEU A 85 -13.09 -10.95 12.71
CA LEU A 85 -13.13 -12.41 12.60
C LEU A 85 -11.95 -12.94 11.77
N ASP A 86 -11.70 -12.33 10.61
CA ASP A 86 -10.54 -12.61 9.78
C ASP A 86 -9.21 -12.42 10.55
N VAL A 87 -9.09 -11.38 11.38
CA VAL A 87 -7.90 -11.16 12.25
C VAL A 87 -7.78 -12.24 13.33
N SER A 88 -8.89 -12.73 13.87
CA SER A 88 -8.89 -13.82 14.84
C SER A 88 -8.74 -15.22 14.22
N GLY A 89 -8.62 -15.33 12.89
CA GLY A 89 -8.51 -16.60 12.17
C GLY A 89 -9.83 -17.30 11.85
N ASP A 90 -10.97 -16.71 12.18
CA ASP A 90 -12.30 -17.23 11.78
C ASP A 90 -12.66 -16.75 10.36
N ILE A 91 -11.96 -17.34 9.38
CA ILE A 91 -12.09 -17.01 7.95
C ILE A 91 -13.50 -17.35 7.45
N GLU A 92 -14.08 -18.47 7.90
CA GLU A 92 -15.43 -18.89 7.48
C GLU A 92 -16.49 -17.94 8.02
N GLY A 93 -16.37 -17.49 9.27
CA GLY A 93 -17.23 -16.45 9.83
C GLY A 93 -17.11 -15.11 9.08
N ALA A 94 -15.88 -14.71 8.74
CA ALA A 94 -15.63 -13.51 7.94
C ALA A 94 -16.25 -13.60 6.53
N LEU A 95 -16.07 -14.74 5.85
CA LEU A 95 -16.65 -15.01 4.53
C LEU A 95 -18.18 -15.00 4.56
N ALA A 96 -18.79 -15.62 5.56
CA ALA A 96 -20.25 -15.64 5.71
C ALA A 96 -20.82 -14.22 5.80
N ILE A 97 -20.20 -13.35 6.62
CA ILE A 97 -20.60 -11.94 6.73
C ILE A 97 -20.34 -11.19 5.42
N ALA A 98 -19.16 -11.34 4.82
CA ALA A 98 -18.82 -10.66 3.56
C ALA A 98 -19.80 -11.02 2.42
N HIS A 99 -20.16 -12.30 2.30
CA HIS A 99 -21.19 -12.76 1.36
C HIS A 99 -22.55 -12.11 1.62
N GLN A 100 -22.99 -12.10 2.87
CA GLN A 100 -24.26 -11.47 3.25
C GLN A 100 -24.25 -9.97 2.90
N LEU A 101 -23.16 -9.26 3.16
CA LEU A 101 -23.02 -7.84 2.88
C LEU A 101 -23.14 -7.54 1.38
N VAL A 102 -22.42 -8.30 0.54
CA VAL A 102 -22.47 -8.16 -0.92
C VAL A 102 -23.83 -8.51 -1.50
N ASP A 103 -24.52 -9.50 -0.92
CA ASP A 103 -25.86 -9.88 -1.38
C ASP A 103 -26.93 -8.84 -1.01
N GLN A 104 -26.83 -8.24 0.18
CA GLN A 104 -27.77 -7.22 0.66
C GLN A 104 -27.51 -5.84 0.02
N ALA A 105 -26.25 -5.49 -0.23
CA ALA A 105 -25.86 -4.23 -0.81
C ALA A 105 -24.85 -4.44 -1.97
N PRO A 106 -25.33 -4.85 -3.17
CA PRO A 106 -24.45 -5.16 -4.30
C PRO A 106 -23.59 -3.99 -4.80
N GLY A 107 -24.01 -2.74 -4.58
CA GLY A 107 -23.23 -1.54 -4.91
C GLY A 107 -22.21 -1.14 -3.85
N TRP A 108 -22.10 -1.87 -2.73
CA TRP A 108 -21.19 -1.49 -1.66
C TRP A 108 -19.77 -1.98 -1.92
N ILE A 109 -18.97 -1.10 -2.50
CA ILE A 109 -17.60 -1.37 -2.96
C ILE A 109 -16.71 -1.99 -1.88
N GLU A 110 -16.76 -1.49 -0.65
CA GLU A 110 -15.91 -2.04 0.42
C GLU A 110 -16.28 -3.48 0.80
N GLY A 111 -17.56 -3.86 0.67
CA GLY A 111 -17.99 -5.24 0.85
C GLY A 111 -17.47 -6.16 -0.27
N LEU A 112 -17.52 -5.68 -1.53
CA LEU A 112 -16.96 -6.40 -2.68
C LEU A 112 -15.45 -6.60 -2.53
N ARG A 113 -14.72 -5.52 -2.24
CA ARG A 113 -13.26 -5.55 -2.07
C ARG A 113 -12.84 -6.50 -0.96
N PHE A 114 -13.55 -6.48 0.17
CA PHE A 114 -13.26 -7.38 1.28
C PHE A 114 -13.55 -8.85 0.94
N LEU A 115 -14.63 -9.14 0.20
CA LEU A 115 -14.91 -10.51 -0.26
C LEU A 115 -13.84 -11.00 -1.25
N ALA A 116 -13.43 -10.16 -2.21
CA ALA A 116 -12.30 -10.47 -3.10
C ALA A 116 -11.04 -10.76 -2.29
N GLN A 117 -10.80 -9.97 -1.24
CA GLN A 117 -9.68 -10.17 -0.34
C GLN A 117 -9.70 -11.57 0.31
N LEU A 118 -10.82 -11.95 0.94
CA LEU A 118 -10.91 -13.27 1.57
C LEU A 118 -10.74 -14.43 0.57
N ARG A 119 -11.27 -14.28 -0.65
CA ARG A 119 -11.19 -15.31 -1.70
C ARG A 119 -9.78 -15.55 -2.21
N VAL A 120 -9.01 -14.49 -2.47
CA VAL A 120 -7.60 -14.63 -2.88
C VAL A 120 -6.77 -15.22 -1.74
N ALA A 121 -7.01 -14.80 -0.49
CA ALA A 121 -6.31 -15.35 0.67
C ALA A 121 -6.56 -16.87 0.83
N ARG A 122 -7.75 -17.34 0.46
CA ARG A 122 -8.10 -18.77 0.41
C ARG A 122 -7.56 -19.51 -0.83
N GLY A 123 -7.05 -18.78 -1.83
CA GLY A 123 -6.58 -19.35 -3.09
C GLY A 123 -7.71 -19.73 -4.06
N ASP A 124 -8.86 -19.07 -3.97
CA ASP A 124 -9.98 -19.31 -4.89
C ASP A 124 -9.58 -18.93 -6.32
N SER A 125 -9.89 -19.81 -7.28
CA SER A 125 -9.65 -19.53 -8.71
C SER A 125 -10.53 -18.40 -9.25
N ASP A 126 -11.75 -18.24 -8.74
CA ASP A 126 -12.67 -17.15 -9.07
C ASP A 126 -12.81 -16.17 -7.90
N PHE A 127 -11.77 -15.35 -7.71
CA PHE A 127 -11.77 -14.37 -6.63
C PHE A 127 -12.69 -13.17 -6.91
N SER A 128 -12.99 -12.84 -8.17
CA SER A 128 -13.68 -11.61 -8.56
C SER A 128 -15.09 -11.80 -9.15
N GLY A 129 -15.57 -13.02 -9.39
CA GLY A 129 -16.86 -13.27 -10.03
C GLY A 129 -18.09 -12.70 -9.31
N HIS A 130 -17.97 -12.37 -8.03
CA HIS A 130 -19.03 -11.68 -7.29
C HIS A 130 -19.22 -10.22 -7.78
N TYR A 131 -18.20 -9.57 -8.33
CA TYR A 131 -18.36 -8.27 -9.02
C TYR A 131 -19.26 -8.38 -10.23
N ALA A 132 -19.13 -9.44 -11.03
CA ALA A 132 -20.02 -9.68 -12.17
C ALA A 132 -21.48 -9.82 -11.73
N SER A 133 -21.72 -10.51 -10.61
CA SER A 133 -23.05 -10.63 -10.00
C SER A 133 -23.58 -9.28 -9.53
N ALA A 134 -22.73 -8.49 -8.85
CA ALA A 134 -23.05 -7.15 -8.37
C ALA A 134 -23.40 -6.19 -9.51
N ALA A 135 -22.60 -6.17 -10.58
CA ALA A 135 -22.83 -5.33 -11.76
C ALA A 135 -24.14 -5.70 -12.48
N ARG A 136 -24.54 -6.98 -12.50
CA ARG A 136 -25.86 -7.40 -13.02
C ARG A 136 -27.01 -6.92 -12.15
N LYS A 137 -26.85 -6.90 -10.82
CA LYS A 137 -27.87 -6.42 -9.87
C LYS A 137 -27.97 -4.88 -9.87
N ALA A 138 -26.88 -4.17 -10.15
CA ALA A 138 -26.80 -2.71 -10.20
C ALA A 138 -26.15 -2.20 -11.50
N PRO A 139 -26.78 -2.40 -12.68
CA PRO A 139 -26.16 -2.16 -13.99
C PRO A 139 -25.90 -0.69 -14.33
N ARG A 140 -26.35 0.24 -13.49
CA ARG A 140 -26.14 1.68 -13.65
C ARG A 140 -25.07 2.24 -12.71
N ASP A 141 -24.46 1.40 -11.88
CA ASP A 141 -23.41 1.81 -10.95
C ASP A 141 -22.03 1.56 -11.57
N PRO A 142 -21.36 2.60 -12.10
CA PRO A 142 -20.04 2.43 -12.71
C PRO A 142 -18.96 2.07 -11.67
N ASN A 143 -19.18 2.36 -10.39
CA ASN A 143 -18.16 2.14 -9.36
C ASN A 143 -17.84 0.66 -9.17
N ILE A 144 -18.82 -0.23 -9.42
CA ILE A 144 -18.62 -1.69 -9.34
C ILE A 144 -17.62 -2.13 -10.41
N LEU A 145 -17.79 -1.66 -11.64
CA LEU A 145 -16.88 -2.01 -12.75
C LEU A 145 -15.50 -1.37 -12.53
N TYR A 146 -15.46 -0.11 -12.09
CA TYR A 146 -14.22 0.58 -11.77
C TYR A 146 -13.40 -0.20 -10.74
N ASP A 147 -14.01 -0.58 -9.62
CA ASP A 147 -13.31 -1.34 -8.58
C ASP A 147 -12.94 -2.75 -9.07
N TRP A 148 -13.81 -3.43 -9.82
CA TRP A 148 -13.52 -4.76 -10.38
C TRP A 148 -12.27 -4.74 -11.27
N ILE A 149 -12.17 -3.78 -12.20
CA ILE A 149 -11.01 -3.62 -13.09
C ILE A 149 -9.74 -3.40 -12.27
N ASN A 150 -9.80 -2.56 -11.24
CA ASN A 150 -8.65 -2.30 -10.37
C ASN A 150 -8.23 -3.54 -9.58
N GLN A 151 -9.17 -4.33 -9.06
CA GLN A 151 -8.84 -5.57 -8.34
C GLN A 151 -8.20 -6.63 -9.25
N LEU A 152 -8.63 -6.72 -10.51
CA LEU A 152 -7.98 -7.58 -11.52
C LEU A 152 -6.57 -7.08 -11.83
N ALA A 153 -6.42 -5.80 -12.14
CA ALA A 153 -5.13 -5.18 -12.48
C ALA A 153 -4.11 -5.28 -11.32
N ALA A 154 -4.56 -5.11 -10.07
CA ALA A 154 -3.71 -5.18 -8.88
C ALA A 154 -3.11 -6.60 -8.64
N LEU A 155 -3.70 -7.62 -9.26
CA LEU A 155 -3.22 -9.01 -9.23
C LEU A 155 -2.65 -9.45 -10.58
N ASP A 156 -2.27 -8.49 -11.43
CA ASP A 156 -1.69 -8.69 -12.77
C ASP A 156 -2.60 -9.42 -13.77
N HIS A 157 -3.91 -9.50 -13.51
CA HIS A 157 -4.91 -10.00 -14.45
C HIS A 157 -5.24 -8.93 -15.50
N PHE A 158 -4.22 -8.38 -16.17
CA PHE A 158 -4.36 -7.23 -17.08
C PHE A 158 -5.24 -7.53 -18.29
N ALA A 159 -5.21 -8.76 -18.82
CA ALA A 159 -6.07 -9.16 -19.92
C ALA A 159 -7.55 -9.16 -19.51
N ASP A 160 -7.87 -9.77 -18.37
CA ASP A 160 -9.23 -9.78 -17.81
C ASP A 160 -9.69 -8.35 -17.46
N ALA A 161 -8.80 -7.54 -16.87
CA ALA A 161 -9.05 -6.14 -16.56
C ALA A 161 -9.33 -5.31 -17.82
N ALA A 162 -8.58 -5.54 -18.91
CA ALA A 162 -8.79 -4.87 -20.19
C ALA A 162 -10.14 -5.27 -20.82
N GLU A 163 -10.53 -6.54 -20.72
CA GLU A 163 -11.83 -7.00 -21.21
C GLU A 163 -12.98 -6.30 -20.46
N VAL A 164 -12.94 -6.32 -19.12
CA VAL A 164 -13.97 -5.65 -18.30
C VAL A 164 -13.98 -4.15 -18.56
N ALA A 165 -12.82 -3.50 -18.67
CA ALA A 165 -12.71 -2.08 -18.98
C ALA A 165 -13.26 -1.73 -20.37
N GLY A 166 -13.00 -2.57 -21.38
CA GLY A 166 -13.55 -2.40 -22.72
C GLY A 166 -15.08 -2.55 -22.76
N GLN A 167 -15.63 -3.47 -21.96
CA GLN A 167 -17.08 -3.59 -21.77
C GLN A 167 -17.65 -2.37 -21.02
N ALA A 168 -16.98 -1.90 -19.97
CA ALA A 168 -17.37 -0.72 -19.20
C ALA A 168 -17.37 0.55 -20.05
N ALA A 169 -16.34 0.77 -20.89
CA ALA A 169 -16.26 1.91 -21.80
C ALA A 169 -17.42 1.94 -22.82
N LYS A 170 -17.92 0.77 -23.25
CA LYS A 170 -19.11 0.67 -24.12
C LYS A 170 -20.40 0.95 -23.36
N ALA A 171 -20.51 0.47 -22.12
CA ALA A 171 -21.70 0.66 -21.29
C ALA A 171 -21.81 2.10 -20.75
N PHE A 172 -20.68 2.76 -20.52
CA PHE A 172 -20.58 4.11 -19.96
C PHE A 172 -19.71 5.01 -20.88
N PRO A 173 -20.18 5.34 -22.10
CA PRO A 173 -19.36 6.04 -23.10
C PRO A 173 -18.97 7.47 -22.70
N ASN A 174 -19.65 8.06 -21.71
CA ASN A 174 -19.33 9.40 -21.19
C ASN A 174 -18.33 9.36 -20.02
N GLU A 175 -18.03 8.17 -19.47
CA GLU A 175 -17.08 7.98 -18.38
C GLU A 175 -15.71 7.65 -18.98
N ALA A 176 -14.98 8.69 -19.39
CA ALA A 176 -13.72 8.55 -20.10
C ALA A 176 -12.66 7.74 -19.33
N VAL A 177 -12.80 7.65 -18.00
CA VAL A 177 -11.95 6.80 -17.14
C VAL A 177 -11.91 5.35 -17.59
N PHE A 178 -13.01 4.77 -18.08
CA PHE A 178 -13.02 3.38 -18.56
C PHE A 178 -12.24 3.21 -19.87
N GLY A 179 -12.24 4.23 -20.73
CA GLY A 179 -11.40 4.24 -21.91
C GLY A 179 -9.91 4.25 -21.54
N LEU A 180 -9.54 5.06 -20.54
CA LEU A 180 -8.18 5.09 -20.01
C LEU A 180 -7.79 3.75 -19.38
N MET A 181 -8.63 3.18 -18.51
CA MET A 181 -8.39 1.87 -17.89
C MET A 181 -8.25 0.76 -18.95
N HIS A 182 -9.04 0.81 -20.02
CA HIS A 182 -8.94 -0.15 -21.12
C HIS A 182 -7.60 -0.01 -21.85
N ALA A 183 -7.18 1.21 -22.19
CA ALA A 183 -5.89 1.45 -22.84
C ALA A 183 -4.70 0.98 -21.96
N SER A 184 -4.72 1.34 -20.67
CA SER A 184 -3.67 0.99 -19.72
C SER A 184 -3.53 -0.51 -19.52
N ASN A 185 -4.66 -1.22 -19.31
CA ASN A 185 -4.65 -2.66 -19.07
C ASN A 185 -4.34 -3.44 -20.36
N ALA A 186 -4.86 -3.03 -21.52
CA ALA A 186 -4.47 -3.61 -22.81
C ALA A 186 -2.96 -3.44 -23.07
N SER A 187 -2.41 -2.27 -22.74
CA SER A 187 -0.96 -2.06 -22.84
C SER A 187 -0.17 -2.97 -21.89
N ALA A 188 -0.64 -3.15 -20.65
CA ALA A 188 0.04 -3.98 -19.66
C ALA A 188 -0.08 -5.48 -19.97
N SER A 189 -1.14 -5.91 -20.65
CA SER A 189 -1.29 -7.29 -21.14
C SER A 189 -0.47 -7.57 -22.41
N GLY A 190 0.17 -6.56 -23.01
CA GLY A 190 0.98 -6.69 -24.23
C GLY A 190 0.23 -6.44 -25.54
N GLU A 191 -1.04 -6.06 -25.48
CA GLU A 191 -1.86 -5.69 -26.65
C GLU A 191 -1.57 -4.25 -27.10
N LEU A 192 -0.31 -3.97 -27.43
CA LEU A 192 0.21 -2.61 -27.61
C LEU A 192 -0.50 -1.84 -28.74
N SER A 193 -0.79 -2.49 -29.86
CA SER A 193 -1.49 -1.83 -30.98
C SER A 193 -2.94 -1.47 -30.67
N ILE A 194 -3.60 -2.21 -29.78
CA ILE A 194 -4.96 -1.87 -29.30
C ILE A 194 -4.85 -0.65 -28.38
N ALA A 195 -3.88 -0.64 -27.46
CA ALA A 195 -3.64 0.50 -26.60
C ALA A 195 -3.33 1.79 -27.39
N ASP A 196 -2.49 1.72 -28.43
CA ASP A 196 -2.20 2.85 -29.34
C ASP A 196 -3.49 3.48 -29.89
N GLN A 197 -4.38 2.64 -30.42
CA GLN A 197 -5.66 3.10 -31.00
C GLN A 197 -6.56 3.75 -29.96
N ILE A 198 -6.63 3.19 -28.76
CA ILE A 198 -7.46 3.74 -27.69
C ILE A 198 -6.88 5.07 -27.22
N PHE A 199 -5.58 5.14 -26.89
CA PHE A 199 -4.93 6.38 -26.45
C PHE A 199 -5.09 7.52 -27.46
N ALA A 200 -4.96 7.24 -28.76
CA ALA A 200 -5.15 8.22 -29.82
C ALA A 200 -6.60 8.77 -29.89
N GLY A 201 -7.58 7.99 -29.44
CA GLY A 201 -8.99 8.39 -29.37
C GLY A 201 -9.42 9.05 -28.06
N LEU A 202 -8.58 9.03 -27.02
CA LEU A 202 -8.91 9.63 -25.72
C LEU A 202 -8.72 11.14 -25.76
N THR A 203 -9.75 11.88 -25.33
CA THR A 203 -9.70 13.35 -25.20
C THR A 203 -9.35 13.82 -23.78
N LEU A 204 -9.05 12.90 -22.86
CA LEU A 204 -8.65 13.22 -21.49
C LEU A 204 -7.28 13.89 -21.48
N ASP A 205 -7.19 15.03 -20.82
CA ASP A 205 -5.93 15.74 -20.53
C ASP A 205 -5.77 15.88 -19.01
N THR A 206 -5.27 14.81 -18.39
CA THR A 206 -5.01 14.73 -16.95
C THR A 206 -3.64 14.14 -16.70
N ALA A 207 -3.03 14.46 -15.55
CA ALA A 207 -1.74 13.87 -15.15
C ALA A 207 -1.81 12.34 -15.07
N GLU A 208 -2.95 11.77 -14.64
CA GLU A 208 -3.18 10.33 -14.63
C GLU A 208 -3.14 9.74 -16.05
N ARG A 209 -3.82 10.37 -17.01
CA ARG A 209 -3.79 9.95 -18.41
C ARG A 209 -2.38 10.05 -18.98
N GLN A 210 -1.67 11.14 -18.70
CA GLN A 210 -0.29 11.35 -19.14
C GLN A 210 0.66 10.29 -18.59
N ARG A 211 0.57 9.95 -17.30
CA ARG A 211 1.35 8.86 -16.69
C ARG A 211 1.03 7.50 -17.31
N ASN A 212 -0.24 7.19 -17.50
CA ASN A 212 -0.65 5.91 -18.08
C ASN A 212 -0.17 5.76 -19.53
N GLU A 213 -0.27 6.82 -20.34
CA GLU A 213 0.28 6.79 -21.69
C GLU A 213 1.81 6.77 -21.69
N ALA A 214 2.49 7.49 -20.79
CA ALA A 214 3.94 7.42 -20.65
C ALA A 214 4.42 5.98 -20.41
N ARG A 215 3.75 5.22 -19.52
CA ARG A 215 4.02 3.78 -19.33
C ARG A 215 3.85 2.99 -20.64
N HIS A 216 2.83 3.31 -21.42
CA HIS A 216 2.61 2.69 -22.72
C HIS A 216 3.72 3.03 -23.73
N ARG A 217 4.12 4.31 -23.81
CA ARG A 217 5.21 4.77 -24.68
C ARG A 217 6.56 4.15 -24.29
N ILE A 218 6.82 3.96 -22.99
CA ILE A 218 7.98 3.18 -22.50
C ILE A 218 7.98 1.76 -23.06
N ARG A 219 6.87 1.03 -22.99
CA ARG A 219 6.76 -0.35 -23.56
C ARG A 219 6.98 -0.38 -25.07
N ARG A 220 6.65 0.72 -25.75
CA ARG A 220 6.88 0.90 -27.20
C ARG A 220 8.32 1.29 -27.54
N GLY A 221 9.14 1.64 -26.55
CA GLY A 221 10.48 2.23 -26.76
C GLY A 221 10.44 3.69 -27.24
N GLU A 222 9.29 4.35 -27.14
CA GLU A 222 9.04 5.73 -27.58
C GLU A 222 9.40 6.72 -26.45
N PHE A 223 10.68 6.75 -26.05
CA PHE A 223 11.14 7.48 -24.86
C PHE A 223 10.93 8.99 -24.93
N ASP A 224 11.13 9.62 -26.08
CA ASP A 224 10.91 11.06 -26.26
C ASP A 224 9.44 11.44 -26.01
N LEU A 225 8.50 10.66 -26.56
CA LEU A 225 7.06 10.86 -26.32
C LEU A 225 6.69 10.61 -24.85
N SER A 226 7.30 9.60 -24.23
CA SER A 226 7.12 9.36 -22.80
C SER A 226 7.61 10.54 -21.96
N GLU A 227 8.77 11.11 -22.30
CA GLU A 227 9.32 12.27 -21.60
C GLU A 227 8.40 13.48 -21.70
N ASP A 228 7.91 13.82 -22.89
CA ASP A 228 6.98 14.94 -23.09
C ASP A 228 5.70 14.78 -22.22
N LEU A 229 5.16 13.57 -22.15
CA LEU A 229 4.00 13.26 -21.31
C LEU A 229 4.30 13.42 -19.82
N LEU A 230 5.45 12.94 -19.36
CA LEU A 230 5.85 13.01 -17.96
C LEU A 230 6.18 14.44 -17.51
N VAL A 231 6.80 15.25 -18.38
CA VAL A 231 7.00 16.68 -18.13
C VAL A 231 5.67 17.39 -17.91
N ASN A 232 4.65 17.09 -18.71
CA ASN A 232 3.32 17.65 -18.52
C ASN A 232 2.66 17.18 -17.21
N ALA A 233 2.84 15.90 -16.84
CA ALA A 233 2.29 15.37 -15.60
C ALA A 233 2.93 16.04 -14.37
N LEU A 234 4.26 16.20 -14.39
CA LEU A 234 5.04 16.86 -13.36
C LEU A 234 4.81 18.37 -13.30
N ALA A 235 4.42 19.01 -14.40
CA ALA A 235 3.99 20.40 -14.39
C ALA A 235 2.65 20.59 -13.66
N ALA A 236 1.76 19.59 -13.69
CA ALA A 236 0.49 19.61 -12.96
C ALA A 236 0.68 19.27 -11.47
N ASP A 237 1.55 18.31 -11.16
CA ASP A 237 1.93 17.94 -9.79
C ASP A 237 3.42 17.56 -9.74
N GLY A 238 4.26 18.51 -9.31
CA GLY A 238 5.70 18.30 -9.18
C GLY A 238 6.09 17.32 -8.06
N SER A 239 5.14 16.91 -7.22
CA SER A 239 5.34 15.92 -6.16
C SER A 239 4.92 14.50 -6.55
N ASP A 240 4.47 14.28 -7.79
CA ASP A 240 4.04 12.96 -8.27
C ASP A 240 5.22 11.98 -8.38
N ILE A 241 5.39 11.19 -7.32
CA ILE A 241 6.44 10.18 -7.19
C ILE A 241 6.36 9.14 -8.33
N ALA A 242 5.16 8.79 -8.80
CA ALA A 242 5.00 7.83 -9.87
C ALA A 242 5.45 8.39 -11.22
N ALA A 243 5.19 9.67 -11.49
CA ALA A 243 5.73 10.35 -12.67
C ALA A 243 7.26 10.44 -12.59
N TRP A 244 7.83 10.84 -11.45
CA TRP A 244 9.28 10.89 -11.26
C TRP A 244 9.96 9.52 -11.40
N ALA A 245 9.32 8.45 -10.92
CA ALA A 245 9.85 7.09 -11.08
C ALA A 245 9.94 6.68 -12.56
N LEU A 246 8.91 6.98 -13.36
CA LEU A 246 8.93 6.73 -14.80
C LEU A 246 9.94 7.63 -15.51
N GLN A 247 10.04 8.90 -15.12
CA GLN A 247 11.00 9.85 -15.67
C GLN A 247 12.44 9.36 -15.45
N GLY A 248 12.74 8.83 -14.27
CA GLY A 248 14.03 8.22 -13.98
C GLY A 248 14.34 7.03 -14.87
N LEU A 249 13.37 6.16 -15.17
CA LEU A 249 13.56 5.07 -16.12
C LEU A 249 13.82 5.56 -17.55
N VAL A 250 13.10 6.60 -17.98
CA VAL A 250 13.31 7.23 -19.30
C VAL A 250 14.72 7.81 -19.38
N TRP A 251 15.15 8.61 -18.39
CA TRP A 251 16.48 9.21 -18.37
C TRP A 251 17.61 8.19 -18.26
N ARG A 252 17.40 7.05 -17.58
CA ARG A 252 18.39 5.96 -17.62
C ARG A 252 18.63 5.43 -19.03
N ALA A 253 17.62 5.47 -19.89
CA ALA A 253 17.74 5.07 -21.29
C ALA A 253 18.26 6.18 -22.20
N THR A 254 18.01 7.46 -21.88
CA THR A 254 18.24 8.58 -22.82
C THR A 254 19.25 9.63 -22.36
N ASP A 255 19.45 9.82 -21.05
CA ASP A 255 20.26 10.89 -20.48
C ASP A 255 20.88 10.51 -19.11
N LYS A 256 22.14 10.05 -19.14
CA LYS A 256 22.89 9.67 -17.94
C LYS A 256 23.01 10.82 -16.94
N ALA A 257 23.21 12.07 -17.37
CA ALA A 257 23.43 13.17 -16.44
C ALA A 257 22.15 13.50 -15.63
N ARG A 258 20.98 13.48 -16.28
CA ARG A 258 19.69 13.67 -15.59
C ARG A 258 19.30 12.47 -14.74
N SER A 259 19.61 11.26 -15.21
CA SER A 259 19.50 10.04 -14.39
C SER A 259 20.34 10.14 -13.12
N ASP A 260 21.57 10.62 -13.23
CA ASP A 260 22.49 10.70 -12.09
C ASP A 260 22.04 11.74 -11.08
N TRP A 261 21.61 12.90 -11.58
CA TRP A 261 20.99 13.91 -10.73
C TRP A 261 19.76 13.37 -9.98
N LEU A 262 18.91 12.56 -10.61
CA LEU A 262 17.69 12.08 -9.96
C LEU A 262 17.95 10.93 -8.96
N HIS A 263 18.89 10.02 -9.25
CA HIS A 263 18.98 8.73 -8.56
C HIS A 263 20.38 8.25 -8.18
N ASP A 264 21.46 8.77 -8.78
CA ASP A 264 22.84 8.28 -8.61
C ASP A 264 23.72 9.30 -7.84
N GLN A 265 23.16 9.89 -6.78
CA GLN A 265 23.90 10.77 -5.88
C GLN A 265 24.29 10.03 -4.60
N ASP A 266 25.48 10.35 -4.07
CA ASP A 266 25.97 9.81 -2.79
C ASP A 266 24.94 10.01 -1.67
N GLY A 267 24.69 8.95 -0.91
CA GLY A 267 23.77 8.95 0.22
C GLY A 267 22.31 8.65 -0.13
N PHE A 268 21.90 8.68 -1.41
CA PHE A 268 20.52 8.36 -1.80
C PHE A 268 20.15 6.91 -1.49
N VAL A 269 20.98 5.93 -1.87
CA VAL A 269 20.73 4.52 -1.56
C VAL A 269 21.66 4.11 -0.44
N SER A 270 21.12 3.94 0.76
CA SER A 270 21.91 3.71 1.98
C SER A 270 21.50 2.46 2.72
N ARG A 271 22.48 1.74 3.27
CA ARG A 271 22.30 0.68 4.28
C ARG A 271 22.95 1.13 5.58
N ILE A 272 22.14 1.49 6.56
CA ILE A 272 22.58 2.10 7.83
C ILE A 272 22.27 1.16 8.98
N GLU A 273 23.18 1.05 9.95
CA GLU A 273 22.94 0.28 11.16
C GLU A 273 21.88 0.97 12.02
N LEU A 274 20.91 0.21 12.53
CA LEU A 274 19.85 0.75 13.38
C LEU A 274 20.46 1.32 14.66
N ARG A 275 20.10 2.56 14.99
CA ARG A 275 20.43 3.18 16.28
C ARG A 275 19.60 2.58 17.41
N ASP A 276 19.96 1.36 17.79
CA ASP A 276 19.24 0.57 18.77
C ASP A 276 19.99 0.48 20.11
N GLU A 277 20.15 1.62 20.78
CA GLU A 277 20.84 1.68 22.09
C GLU A 277 20.09 0.90 23.19
N ALA A 278 18.78 0.71 23.02
CA ALA A 278 17.90 0.09 24.00
C ALA A 278 17.65 -1.41 23.76
N GLY A 279 18.14 -1.99 22.66
CA GLY A 279 17.85 -3.37 22.27
C GLY A 279 16.39 -3.60 21.87
N ALA A 280 15.72 -2.58 21.33
CA ALA A 280 14.33 -2.61 20.90
C ALA A 280 14.08 -3.63 19.79
N LEU A 281 15.06 -3.90 18.92
CA LEU A 281 14.93 -4.92 17.89
C LEU A 281 14.77 -6.32 18.49
N ASP A 282 15.61 -6.64 19.48
CA ASP A 282 15.60 -7.95 20.13
C ASP A 282 14.28 -8.21 20.85
N THR A 283 13.66 -7.18 21.44
CA THR A 283 12.37 -7.32 22.13
C THR A 283 11.17 -7.29 21.18
N ALA A 284 11.25 -6.57 20.06
CA ALA A 284 10.19 -6.54 19.05
C ALA A 284 10.12 -7.82 18.20
N LEU A 285 11.27 -8.50 18.00
CA LEU A 285 11.37 -9.65 17.09
C LEU A 285 10.40 -10.81 17.42
N PRO A 286 10.29 -11.29 18.67
CA PRO A 286 9.31 -12.34 19.02
C PRO A 286 7.86 -11.93 18.70
N LEU A 287 7.50 -10.67 18.97
CA LEU A 287 6.15 -10.15 18.70
C LEU A 287 5.86 -10.11 17.19
N LEU A 288 6.85 -9.76 16.36
CA LEU A 288 6.70 -9.83 14.91
C LEU A 288 6.43 -11.26 14.44
N HIS A 289 7.10 -12.26 15.02
CA HIS A 289 6.82 -13.65 14.69
C HIS A 289 5.38 -14.05 15.02
N GLU A 290 4.90 -13.70 16.21
CA GLU A 290 3.51 -13.97 16.63
C GLU A 290 2.50 -13.33 15.66
N LEU A 291 2.71 -12.06 15.29
CA LEU A 291 1.86 -11.37 14.33
C LEU A 291 1.84 -12.06 12.97
N HIS A 292 3.00 -12.50 12.50
CA HIS A 292 3.10 -13.17 11.21
C HIS A 292 2.57 -14.60 11.21
N ASP A 293 2.55 -15.30 12.35
CA ASP A 293 1.97 -16.63 12.49
C ASP A 293 0.44 -16.61 12.36
N ALA A 294 -0.18 -15.49 12.70
CA ALA A 294 -1.60 -15.23 12.48
C ALA A 294 -1.91 -14.46 11.18
N ALA A 295 -0.88 -14.00 10.44
CA ALA A 295 -1.05 -13.19 9.24
C ALA A 295 -1.28 -14.04 7.99
N SER A 296 -1.99 -13.46 7.03
CA SER A 296 -2.18 -13.99 5.67
C SER A 296 -1.45 -13.13 4.64
N MET A 297 -1.40 -13.60 3.39
CA MET A 297 -0.85 -12.82 2.27
C MET A 297 -1.70 -11.55 2.05
N PRO A 298 -1.09 -10.35 1.95
CA PRO A 298 -1.80 -9.12 1.59
C PRO A 298 -2.19 -9.15 0.10
N ILE A 299 -3.30 -8.51 -0.25
CA ILE A 299 -3.85 -8.53 -1.61
C ILE A 299 -3.69 -7.18 -2.26
N GLY A 300 -3.39 -7.20 -3.56
CA GLY A 300 -3.16 -5.99 -4.36
C GLY A 300 -1.87 -5.25 -4.00
N GLN A 301 -0.90 -5.93 -3.40
CA GLN A 301 0.43 -5.39 -3.09
C GLN A 301 1.52 -6.06 -3.92
N SER A 302 2.74 -5.54 -3.82
CA SER A 302 3.92 -6.06 -4.54
C SER A 302 4.36 -7.45 -4.09
N LEU A 303 3.87 -7.91 -2.93
CA LEU A 303 4.20 -9.21 -2.36
C LEU A 303 3.63 -10.35 -3.23
N ARG A 304 4.45 -11.35 -3.52
CA ARG A 304 4.04 -12.61 -4.13
C ARG A 304 4.46 -13.71 -3.16
N GLY A 305 3.47 -14.33 -2.51
CA GLY A 305 3.69 -15.25 -1.38
C GLY A 305 3.99 -14.53 -0.07
N GLY A 306 4.55 -15.22 0.92
CA GLY A 306 4.83 -14.65 2.25
C GLY A 306 3.61 -14.14 3.03
N THR A 307 3.87 -13.40 4.12
CA THR A 307 2.84 -12.74 4.94
C THR A 307 3.20 -11.30 5.26
N GLN A 308 2.18 -10.48 5.53
CA GLN A 308 2.34 -9.09 5.96
C GLN A 308 1.45 -8.79 7.16
N THR A 309 1.97 -8.01 8.12
CA THR A 309 1.17 -7.56 9.26
C THR A 309 0.04 -6.63 8.83
N ARG A 310 -1.12 -6.75 9.45
CA ARG A 310 -2.29 -5.89 9.17
C ARG A 310 -2.20 -4.56 9.91
N GLY A 311 -2.74 -3.51 9.30
CA GLY A 311 -2.75 -2.16 9.87
C GLY A 311 -1.36 -1.52 9.91
N ASN A 312 -1.28 -0.37 10.57
CA ASN A 312 -0.01 0.31 10.82
C ASN A 312 0.67 -0.35 12.03
N LEU A 313 1.85 -0.93 11.82
CA LEU A 313 2.61 -1.62 12.87
C LEU A 313 2.86 -0.73 14.10
N PHE A 314 3.19 0.54 13.88
CA PHE A 314 3.52 1.47 14.96
C PHE A 314 2.32 2.14 15.62
N ASP A 315 1.09 1.85 15.19
CA ASP A 315 -0.13 2.29 15.87
C ASP A 315 -0.53 1.38 17.04
N ARG A 316 0.09 0.19 17.11
CA ARG A 316 -0.16 -0.83 18.14
C ARG A 316 0.34 -0.40 19.52
N LEU A 317 -0.06 -1.14 20.55
CA LEU A 317 0.11 -0.73 21.95
C LEU A 317 1.35 -1.33 22.64
N GLU A 318 1.99 -2.32 22.02
CA GLU A 318 3.17 -2.98 22.57
C GLU A 318 4.32 -1.96 22.70
N PRO A 319 4.94 -1.83 23.90
CA PRO A 319 6.00 -0.84 24.13
C PRO A 319 7.23 -1.10 23.27
N ASP A 320 7.47 -2.35 22.88
CA ASP A 320 8.57 -2.79 22.02
C ASP A 320 8.48 -2.17 20.61
N PHE A 321 7.27 -2.09 20.03
CA PHE A 321 7.09 -1.42 18.73
C PHE A 321 7.25 0.10 18.84
N SER A 322 6.87 0.69 19.97
CA SER A 322 7.17 2.10 20.24
C SER A 322 8.68 2.32 20.33
N ALA A 323 9.42 1.50 21.07
CA ALA A 323 10.87 1.61 21.16
C ALA A 323 11.55 1.42 19.79
N LEU A 324 11.10 0.43 19.00
CA LEU A 324 11.60 0.20 17.65
C LEU A 324 11.35 1.39 16.72
N LYS A 325 10.16 2.00 16.80
CA LYS A 325 9.82 3.22 16.05
C LYS A 325 10.80 4.35 16.37
N HIS A 326 11.10 4.59 17.64
CA HIS A 326 12.05 5.65 18.04
C HIS A 326 13.47 5.39 17.51
N ALA A 327 13.93 4.13 17.55
CA ALA A 327 15.23 3.75 16.98
C ALA A 327 15.28 3.98 15.45
N ILE A 328 14.19 3.66 14.75
CA ILE A 328 14.06 3.93 13.30
C ILE A 328 14.06 5.43 13.02
N GLU A 329 13.30 6.22 13.78
CA GLU A 329 13.25 7.68 13.60
C GLU A 329 14.63 8.33 13.82
N ALA A 330 15.37 7.91 14.86
CA ALA A 330 16.73 8.38 15.09
C ALA A 330 17.70 7.99 13.96
N THR A 331 17.52 6.80 13.37
CA THR A 331 18.33 6.36 12.21
C THR A 331 17.97 7.12 10.94
N LEU A 332 16.69 7.49 10.78
CA LEU A 332 16.21 8.30 9.66
C LEU A 332 16.77 9.73 9.71
N GLU A 333 16.94 10.30 10.90
CA GLU A 333 17.61 11.60 11.08
C GLU A 333 19.06 11.58 10.58
N ASP A 334 19.81 10.52 10.86
CA ASP A 334 21.19 10.36 10.38
C ASP A 334 21.23 10.26 8.84
N TYR A 335 20.30 9.51 8.24
CA TYR A 335 20.16 9.42 6.80
C TYR A 335 19.83 10.78 6.18
N GLN A 336 18.87 11.51 6.75
CA GLN A 336 18.49 12.84 6.30
C GLN A 336 19.66 13.82 6.36
N ALA A 337 20.47 13.77 7.43
CA ALA A 337 21.67 14.60 7.59
C ALA A 337 22.77 14.27 6.56
N ALA A 338 22.86 13.01 6.13
CA ALA A 338 23.81 12.54 5.13
C ALA A 338 23.42 12.87 3.68
N LEU A 339 22.18 13.31 3.43
CA LEU A 339 21.73 13.63 2.08
C LEU A 339 22.47 14.84 1.47
N PRO A 340 22.64 14.86 0.13
CA PRO A 340 23.15 16.00 -0.62
C PRO A 340 22.43 17.31 -0.26
N PRO A 341 23.05 18.48 -0.49
CA PRO A 341 22.45 19.78 -0.18
C PRO A 341 21.06 19.98 -0.80
N TYR A 342 20.26 20.85 -0.16
CA TYR A 342 18.93 21.22 -0.64
C TYR A 342 18.93 21.62 -2.13
N ASP A 343 18.02 21.02 -2.89
CA ASP A 343 17.73 21.36 -4.28
C ASP A 343 16.21 21.48 -4.46
N LYS A 344 15.75 22.69 -4.70
CA LYS A 344 14.31 23.01 -4.89
C LYS A 344 13.67 22.28 -6.07
N SER A 345 14.47 21.83 -7.05
CA SER A 345 13.99 21.19 -8.26
C SER A 345 13.95 19.67 -8.16
N HIS A 346 14.60 19.10 -7.16
CA HIS A 346 14.71 17.65 -6.97
C HIS A 346 13.59 17.13 -6.06
N PRO A 347 12.88 16.05 -6.42
CA PRO A 347 11.70 15.56 -5.68
C PRO A 347 11.99 15.15 -4.23
N LEU A 348 13.15 14.54 -3.97
CA LEU A 348 13.61 14.27 -2.61
C LEU A 348 14.22 15.50 -1.93
N LEU A 349 15.25 16.12 -2.51
CA LEU A 349 16.05 17.15 -1.83
C LEU A 349 15.29 18.45 -1.55
N CYS A 350 14.17 18.72 -2.23
CA CYS A 350 13.30 19.84 -1.86
C CYS A 350 12.61 19.65 -0.50
N ASN A 351 12.59 18.41 0.01
CA ASN A 351 12.10 18.03 1.34
C ASN A 351 13.25 17.73 2.33
N ARG A 352 14.51 17.99 1.96
CA ARG A 352 15.66 17.63 2.80
C ARG A 352 15.62 18.28 4.18
N ASP A 353 15.24 19.55 4.25
CA ASP A 353 15.30 20.34 5.49
C ASP A 353 13.93 20.47 6.20
N THR A 354 12.94 19.67 5.78
CA THR A 354 11.62 19.57 6.43
C THR A 354 11.62 18.52 7.54
N GLN A 355 10.65 18.56 8.45
CA GLN A 355 10.46 17.43 9.37
C GLN A 355 9.88 16.23 8.61
N TRP A 356 10.41 15.03 8.88
CA TRP A 356 9.86 13.80 8.35
C TRP A 356 9.11 13.01 9.42
N GLN A 357 8.08 12.28 9.01
CA GLN A 357 7.34 11.37 9.88
C GLN A 357 7.05 10.06 9.16
N ILE A 358 6.87 8.99 9.92
CA ILE A 358 6.38 7.71 9.39
C ILE A 358 4.87 7.80 9.17
N ALA A 359 4.40 7.57 7.95
CA ALA A 359 2.97 7.61 7.60
C ALA A 359 2.32 6.23 7.53
N GLY A 360 3.04 5.25 6.98
CA GLY A 360 2.62 3.85 6.90
C GLY A 360 3.73 2.94 7.43
N SER A 361 3.38 1.87 8.13
CA SER A 361 4.36 0.90 8.64
C SER A 361 3.80 -0.51 8.68
N TRP A 362 4.58 -1.49 8.28
CA TRP A 362 4.18 -2.90 8.25
C TRP A 362 5.42 -3.80 8.33
N SER A 363 5.24 -5.07 8.69
CA SER A 363 6.27 -6.08 8.59
C SER A 363 5.91 -7.09 7.51
N VAL A 364 6.92 -7.58 6.79
CA VAL A 364 6.82 -8.60 5.74
C VAL A 364 7.68 -9.78 6.13
N ARG A 365 7.16 -11.00 5.96
CA ARG A 365 7.88 -12.26 6.17
C ARG A 365 7.79 -13.14 4.94
N LEU A 366 8.93 -13.39 4.30
CA LEU A 366 9.09 -14.26 3.13
C LEU A 366 9.74 -15.59 3.56
N SER A 367 9.31 -16.72 3.01
CA SER A 367 9.79 -18.06 3.41
C SER A 367 10.47 -18.86 2.28
N GLY A 368 10.87 -18.18 1.20
CA GLY A 368 11.49 -18.81 0.02
C GLY A 368 10.46 -19.49 -0.88
N GLY A 369 10.87 -20.44 -1.71
CA GLY A 369 9.96 -21.22 -2.56
C GLY A 369 9.26 -20.44 -3.68
N GLY A 370 9.79 -19.27 -4.05
CA GLY A 370 9.19 -18.37 -5.05
C GLY A 370 8.66 -17.06 -4.47
N ASP A 371 8.65 -16.92 -3.13
CA ASP A 371 8.31 -15.69 -2.43
C ASP A 371 9.21 -14.51 -2.84
N HIS A 372 8.63 -13.37 -3.22
CA HIS A 372 9.37 -12.14 -3.55
C HIS A 372 8.49 -10.89 -3.50
N HIS A 373 9.14 -9.72 -3.46
CA HIS A 373 8.51 -8.47 -3.85
C HIS A 373 8.75 -8.23 -5.33
N LYS A 374 7.68 -8.09 -6.12
CA LYS A 374 7.80 -7.51 -7.45
C LYS A 374 8.30 -6.08 -7.36
N SER A 375 8.93 -5.62 -8.42
CA SER A 375 9.38 -4.24 -8.48
C SER A 375 8.19 -3.28 -8.39
N HIS A 376 8.25 -2.33 -7.46
CA HIS A 376 7.17 -1.39 -7.17
C HIS A 376 7.73 -0.09 -6.58
N ILE A 377 6.85 0.88 -6.37
CA ILE A 377 7.15 2.17 -5.72
C ILE A 377 6.14 2.45 -4.61
N HIS A 378 6.49 3.36 -3.71
CA HIS A 378 5.60 3.84 -2.67
C HIS A 378 5.21 5.30 -2.97
N PRO A 379 4.09 5.54 -3.67
CA PRO A 379 3.79 6.86 -4.23
C PRO A 379 3.45 7.92 -3.18
N ALA A 380 3.17 7.52 -1.94
CA ALA A 380 2.83 8.44 -0.85
C ALA A 380 4.06 8.93 -0.07
N GLY A 381 5.21 8.24 -0.16
CA GLY A 381 6.42 8.55 0.59
C GLY A 381 7.40 9.43 -0.17
N VAL A 382 8.26 10.16 0.56
CA VAL A 382 9.51 10.72 0.00
C VAL A 382 10.66 9.72 0.07
N ILE A 383 10.65 8.86 1.09
CA ILE A 383 11.62 7.78 1.32
C ILE A 383 10.89 6.46 1.52
N SER A 384 11.39 5.44 0.85
CA SER A 384 11.03 4.04 1.02
C SER A 384 12.08 3.34 1.87
N SER A 385 11.69 2.25 2.54
CA SER A 385 12.54 1.62 3.54
C SER A 385 12.36 0.12 3.69
N ALA A 386 13.38 -0.53 4.24
CA ALA A 386 13.28 -1.89 4.79
C ALA A 386 14.30 -2.09 5.92
N LEU A 387 13.82 -2.19 7.16
CA LEU A 387 14.60 -2.67 8.30
C LEU A 387 14.61 -4.19 8.28
N TYR A 388 15.78 -4.80 8.18
CA TYR A 388 15.91 -6.24 8.28
C TYR A 388 15.93 -6.67 9.74
N VAL A 389 14.99 -7.55 10.13
CA VAL A 389 14.81 -7.95 11.54
C VAL A 389 15.13 -9.43 11.78
N ASP A 390 14.93 -10.29 10.78
CA ASP A 390 15.32 -11.71 10.84
C ASP A 390 15.76 -12.14 9.43
N VAL A 391 17.04 -12.46 9.28
CA VAL A 391 17.62 -12.89 8.01
C VAL A 391 18.66 -13.97 8.32
N PRO A 392 18.59 -15.17 7.73
CA PRO A 392 19.60 -16.20 7.92
C PRO A 392 20.94 -15.72 7.35
N ALA A 393 22.04 -16.24 7.91
CA ALA A 393 23.39 -15.93 7.47
C ALA A 393 23.60 -16.19 5.95
N GLN A 394 22.82 -17.09 5.37
CA GLN A 394 22.81 -17.31 3.93
C GLN A 394 21.40 -17.70 3.47
N LEU A 395 20.89 -16.99 2.48
CA LEU A 395 19.69 -17.38 1.73
C LEU A 395 20.13 -18.24 0.56
N SER A 396 19.44 -19.36 0.31
CA SER A 396 19.79 -20.23 -0.82
C SER A 396 19.11 -19.76 -2.10
N GLY A 397 19.78 -19.87 -3.24
CA GLY A 397 19.24 -19.54 -4.55
C GLY A 397 20.18 -19.96 -5.67
N ASP A 398 19.79 -19.69 -6.91
CA ASP A 398 20.66 -19.88 -8.08
C ASP A 398 21.69 -18.75 -8.25
N ASP A 399 21.49 -17.65 -7.53
CA ASP A 399 22.29 -16.43 -7.57
C ASP A 399 22.93 -16.18 -6.19
N GLU A 400 24.18 -15.71 -6.17
CA GLU A 400 24.91 -15.37 -4.94
C GLU A 400 24.22 -14.23 -4.15
N GLN A 401 23.41 -13.42 -4.82
CA GLN A 401 22.62 -12.34 -4.22
C GLN A 401 21.13 -12.70 -4.05
N ALA A 402 20.80 -13.99 -3.95
CA ALA A 402 19.44 -14.43 -3.67
C ALA A 402 18.87 -13.75 -2.42
N GLY A 403 17.65 -13.19 -2.51
CA GLY A 403 16.99 -12.49 -1.41
C GLY A 403 17.48 -11.06 -1.16
N TRP A 404 18.42 -10.54 -1.94
CA TRP A 404 18.85 -9.15 -1.87
C TRP A 404 17.77 -8.20 -2.39
N LEU A 405 17.75 -7.00 -1.83
CA LEU A 405 16.87 -5.94 -2.31
C LEU A 405 17.50 -5.31 -3.55
N GLU A 406 16.74 -5.23 -4.62
CA GLU A 406 17.09 -4.54 -5.86
C GLU A 406 16.47 -3.15 -5.86
N ILE A 407 17.28 -2.14 -6.15
CA ILE A 407 16.89 -0.74 -6.25
C ILE A 407 17.07 -0.28 -7.70
N GLY A 408 16.04 0.37 -8.23
CA GLY A 408 15.97 0.89 -9.59
C GLY A 408 15.59 -0.12 -10.67
N ARG A 409 15.41 -1.42 -10.39
CA ARG A 409 15.00 -2.37 -11.44
C ARG A 409 13.57 -2.03 -11.92
N PRO A 410 13.30 -1.82 -13.22
CA PRO A 410 11.93 -1.62 -13.69
C PRO A 410 11.04 -2.82 -13.39
N PRO A 411 9.72 -2.63 -13.21
CA PRO A 411 8.79 -3.74 -13.18
C PRO A 411 8.71 -4.43 -14.55
N ASP A 412 8.54 -5.75 -14.54
CA ASP A 412 8.52 -6.60 -15.75
C ASP A 412 7.46 -6.14 -16.75
N ASP A 413 6.35 -5.58 -16.25
CA ASP A 413 5.24 -5.13 -17.08
C ASP A 413 5.62 -3.93 -17.98
N LEU A 414 6.73 -3.22 -17.72
CA LEU A 414 7.23 -2.16 -18.61
C LEU A 414 8.05 -2.67 -19.79
N MET A 415 8.37 -3.98 -19.85
CA MET A 415 9.10 -4.60 -20.96
C MET A 415 10.47 -3.94 -21.24
N LEU A 416 11.13 -3.45 -20.19
CA LEU A 416 12.47 -2.88 -20.27
C LEU A 416 13.53 -3.89 -19.87
N ASP A 417 14.51 -4.12 -20.75
CA ASP A 417 15.70 -4.90 -20.43
C ASP A 417 16.72 -4.01 -19.71
N MET A 418 16.52 -3.82 -18.40
CA MET A 418 17.34 -2.92 -17.58
C MET A 418 17.55 -3.52 -16.18
N GLY A 419 18.81 -3.57 -15.75
CA GLY A 419 19.19 -4.05 -14.41
C GLY A 419 18.85 -3.06 -13.28
N PRO A 420 19.08 -3.43 -12.01
CA PRO A 420 19.01 -2.50 -10.89
C PRO A 420 20.14 -1.45 -10.99
N LEU A 421 19.93 -0.30 -10.36
CA LEU A 421 20.97 0.69 -10.09
C LEU A 421 21.86 0.26 -8.92
N ALA A 422 21.26 -0.37 -7.90
CA ALA A 422 21.97 -0.85 -6.72
C ALA A 422 21.31 -2.11 -6.16
N THR A 423 22.09 -2.87 -5.41
CA THR A 423 21.61 -4.04 -4.66
C THR A 423 22.03 -3.93 -3.20
N ILE A 424 21.11 -4.22 -2.28
CA ILE A 424 21.38 -4.15 -0.84
C ILE A 424 21.28 -5.56 -0.24
N GLU A 425 22.39 -6.02 0.33
CA GLU A 425 22.44 -7.26 1.10
C GLU A 425 21.59 -7.13 2.38
N PRO A 426 20.66 -8.08 2.61
CA PRO A 426 19.82 -8.10 3.79
C PRO A 426 20.65 -8.48 5.02
N LYS A 427 20.70 -7.62 6.03
CA LYS A 427 21.46 -7.86 7.27
C LYS A 427 20.64 -7.43 8.47
N ALA A 428 20.36 -8.36 9.39
CA ALA A 428 19.60 -8.05 10.60
C ALA A 428 20.21 -6.87 11.37
N GLY A 429 19.35 -5.96 11.84
CA GLY A 429 19.76 -4.72 12.51
C GLY A 429 20.17 -3.59 11.56
N TYR A 430 20.03 -3.76 10.24
CA TYR A 430 20.32 -2.69 9.27
C TYR A 430 19.05 -2.25 8.54
N LEU A 431 18.98 -0.95 8.31
CA LEU A 431 17.90 -0.26 7.62
C LEU A 431 18.38 0.11 6.21
N ALA A 432 17.65 -0.36 5.19
CA ALA A 432 17.76 0.17 3.83
C ALA A 432 16.87 1.41 3.70
N LEU A 433 17.42 2.51 3.18
CA LEU A 433 16.72 3.77 2.91
C LEU A 433 17.06 4.26 1.51
N PHE A 434 16.03 4.70 0.77
CA PHE A 434 16.19 5.18 -0.60
C PHE A 434 15.01 6.08 -1.04
N PRO A 435 15.21 6.96 -2.04
CA PRO A 435 14.13 7.76 -2.61
C PRO A 435 12.92 6.92 -3.03
N SER A 436 11.70 7.33 -2.67
CA SER A 436 10.48 6.63 -3.11
C SER A 436 10.22 6.69 -4.62
N THR A 437 10.96 7.54 -5.34
CA THR A 437 10.98 7.58 -6.80
C THR A 437 11.76 6.41 -7.41
N LEU A 438 12.42 5.57 -6.61
CA LEU A 438 13.10 4.36 -7.08
C LEU A 438 12.18 3.14 -6.97
N TYR A 439 11.99 2.49 -8.12
CA TYR A 439 11.45 1.14 -8.16
C TYR A 439 12.29 0.19 -7.32
N HIS A 440 11.67 -0.72 -6.59
CA HIS A 440 12.41 -1.68 -5.78
C HIS A 440 11.65 -3.00 -5.62
N GLY A 441 12.41 -4.08 -5.45
CA GLY A 441 11.88 -5.43 -5.28
C GLY A 441 12.91 -6.34 -4.64
N THR A 442 12.53 -7.58 -4.35
CA THR A 442 13.43 -8.55 -3.72
C THR A 442 13.76 -9.65 -4.70
N ARG A 443 15.04 -9.98 -4.85
CA ARG A 443 15.47 -11.12 -5.68
C ARG A 443 14.87 -12.42 -5.12
N PRO A 444 14.26 -13.27 -5.96
CA PRO A 444 13.74 -14.55 -5.49
C PRO A 444 14.82 -15.39 -4.81
N PHE A 445 14.42 -16.18 -3.80
CA PHE A 445 15.28 -17.13 -3.10
C PHE A 445 14.53 -18.44 -2.85
N ARG A 446 15.28 -19.55 -2.80
CA ARG A 446 14.74 -20.92 -2.73
C ARG A 446 14.36 -21.34 -1.33
N SER A 447 15.23 -21.11 -0.35
CA SER A 447 14.98 -21.49 1.04
C SER A 447 15.60 -20.52 2.03
N GLY A 448 15.05 -20.53 3.25
CA GLY A 448 15.35 -19.58 4.30
C GLY A 448 14.12 -18.70 4.59
N ARG A 449 14.23 -17.85 5.61
CA ARG A 449 13.16 -16.93 5.99
C ARG A 449 13.73 -15.53 6.11
N ARG A 450 13.11 -14.55 5.48
CA ARG A 450 13.50 -13.14 5.58
C ARG A 450 12.33 -12.36 6.13
N MET A 451 12.55 -11.62 7.21
CA MET A 451 11.58 -10.73 7.80
C MET A 451 12.13 -9.30 7.82
N SER A 452 11.28 -8.35 7.44
CA SER A 452 11.63 -6.93 7.44
C SER A 452 10.46 -6.07 7.88
N VAL A 453 10.75 -5.01 8.64
CA VAL A 453 9.81 -3.92 8.90
C VAL A 453 10.03 -2.83 7.85
N ALA A 454 8.99 -2.48 7.10
CA ALA A 454 9.01 -1.43 6.09
C ALA A 454 8.09 -0.29 6.50
N PHE A 455 8.41 0.91 6.03
CA PHE A 455 7.63 2.11 6.27
C PHE A 455 7.80 3.16 5.16
N ASP A 456 6.81 4.04 5.08
CA ASP A 456 6.87 5.26 4.28
C ASP A 456 7.22 6.44 5.16
N ALA A 457 8.30 7.16 4.83
CA ALA A 457 8.53 8.48 5.42
C ALA A 457 7.95 9.56 4.51
N VAL A 458 7.23 10.49 5.11
CA VAL A 458 6.62 11.64 4.43
C VAL A 458 7.15 12.94 5.02
N SER A 459 7.23 13.96 4.18
CA SER A 459 7.51 15.33 4.61
C SER A 459 6.27 15.93 5.28
N VAL A 460 6.47 16.59 6.42
CA VAL A 460 5.47 17.43 7.08
C VAL A 460 5.97 18.87 7.15
N ASN A 461 5.13 19.77 6.66
CA ASN A 461 5.30 21.22 6.74
C ASN A 461 4.49 21.80 7.89
#